data_AF-A0A9D6JMZ1-F1
#
_entry.id   AF-A0A9D6JMZ1-F1
#
_cell.length_a   1.000
_cell.length_b   1.000
_cell.length_c   1.000
_cell.angle_alpha   90.00
_cell.angle_beta   90.00
_cell.angle_gamma   90.00
#
_symmetry.space_group_name_H-M   'P 1'
#
loop_
_entity.id
_entity.type
_entity.pdbx_description
1 polymer ?
#
loop_
_entity_poly.entity_id
_entity_poly.type
_entity_poly.pdbx_seq_one_letter_code
_entity_poly.pdbx_strand_id
1 'polypeptide(L)'
;LLLAVLKVESNLGANVGSGHYPDDMQPQSREAFLRITKSLGLDPLATPVSRRPKNYKGWGGAMGPAQIMPATWESIAPRLAQLLKKPVANPFELTDAFVATAVFLADRGAGSPALEYEAVNKYIAGPYWQYHTWYGDRVLAIAAEYAKQGL
;
A
#
# COMPACT_ATOMS: atom_id res chain seq x y z
N LEU A 1 -8.87 7.28 9.61
CA LEU A 1 -8.88 6.25 8.54
C LEU A 1 -7.49 5.83 8.07
N LEU A 2 -6.64 6.74 7.59
CA LEU A 2 -5.34 6.41 6.98
C LEU A 2 -4.41 5.60 7.90
N LEU A 3 -4.32 5.98 9.17
CA LEU A 3 -3.58 5.22 10.19
C LEU A 3 -4.08 3.78 10.31
N ALA A 4 -5.40 3.57 10.23
CA ALA A 4 -5.98 2.24 10.34
C ALA A 4 -5.64 1.36 9.12
N VAL A 5 -5.61 1.94 7.92
CA VAL A 5 -5.12 1.23 6.72
C VAL A 5 -3.68 0.80 6.92
N LEU A 6 -2.77 1.73 7.26
CA LEU A 6 -1.36 1.37 7.50
C LEU A 6 -1.16 0.39 8.65
N LYS A 7 -2.01 0.45 9.69
CA LYS A 7 -2.02 -0.53 10.78
C LYS A 7 -2.35 -1.93 10.27
N VAL A 8 -3.36 -2.06 9.41
CA VAL A 8 -3.75 -3.35 8.82
C VAL A 8 -2.69 -3.84 7.83
N GLU A 9 -2.16 -2.96 6.98
CA GLU A 9 -1.21 -3.34 5.94
C GLU A 9 0.14 -3.79 6.48
N SER A 10 0.70 -3.07 7.45
CA SER A 10 2.09 -3.26 7.84
C SER A 10 2.37 -3.04 9.32
N ASN A 11 1.33 -2.98 10.15
CA ASN A 11 1.45 -2.54 11.53
C ASN A 11 2.19 -1.18 11.64
N LEU A 12 1.75 -0.20 10.83
CA LEU A 12 2.35 1.15 10.76
C LEU A 12 3.83 1.13 10.33
N GLY A 13 4.19 0.24 9.40
CA GLY A 13 5.55 0.07 8.88
C GLY A 13 6.45 -0.84 9.70
N ALA A 14 5.99 -1.37 10.85
CA ALA A 14 6.77 -2.32 11.65
C ALA A 14 6.95 -3.69 10.97
N ASN A 15 6.10 -4.03 10.00
CA ASN A 15 6.20 -5.25 9.19
C ASN A 15 5.89 -4.95 7.72
N VAL A 16 6.93 -4.68 6.94
CA VAL A 16 6.81 -4.39 5.49
C VAL A 16 6.92 -5.63 4.60
N GLY A 17 6.94 -6.82 5.21
CA GLY A 17 7.07 -8.10 4.52
C GLY A 17 8.44 -8.74 4.70
N SER A 18 8.55 -9.95 4.18
CA SER A 18 9.77 -10.79 4.22
C SER A 18 9.95 -11.60 2.93
N GLY A 19 9.18 -11.26 1.91
CA GLY A 19 9.36 -11.79 0.57
C GLY A 19 10.50 -11.06 -0.15
N HIS A 20 10.97 -11.68 -1.22
CA HIS A 20 12.10 -11.18 -1.99
C HIS A 20 11.80 -11.19 -3.49
N TYR A 21 12.38 -10.23 -4.19
CA TYR A 21 12.44 -10.25 -5.64
C TYR A 21 13.43 -11.34 -6.11
N PRO A 22 13.14 -12.07 -7.22
CA PRO A 22 11.93 -12.01 -8.04
C PRO A 22 10.81 -12.99 -7.61
N ASP A 23 11.10 -13.87 -6.66
CA ASP A 23 10.30 -15.09 -6.41
C ASP A 23 8.91 -14.82 -5.83
N ASP A 24 8.79 -13.82 -4.95
CA ASP A 24 7.53 -13.46 -4.32
C ASP A 24 6.70 -12.47 -5.15
N MET A 25 7.32 -11.85 -6.16
CA MET A 25 6.73 -10.76 -6.93
C MET A 25 6.12 -11.26 -8.25
N GLN A 26 4.87 -10.84 -8.50
CA GLN A 26 4.21 -11.12 -9.78
C GLN A 26 5.04 -10.60 -10.96
N PRO A 27 5.15 -11.38 -12.07
CA PRO A 27 6.02 -11.03 -13.19
C PRO A 27 5.82 -9.60 -13.72
N GLN A 28 4.58 -9.13 -13.87
CA GLN A 28 4.29 -7.79 -14.41
C GLN A 28 4.71 -6.63 -13.50
N SER A 29 5.05 -6.87 -12.23
CA SER A 29 5.50 -5.83 -11.30
C SER A 29 7.03 -5.75 -11.16
N ARG A 30 7.76 -6.71 -11.74
CA ARG A 30 9.21 -6.85 -11.59
C ARG A 30 9.97 -5.66 -12.17
N GLU A 31 9.64 -5.23 -13.38
CA GLU A 31 10.34 -4.10 -14.02
C GLU A 31 10.10 -2.78 -13.28
N ALA A 32 8.85 -2.54 -12.84
CA ALA A 32 8.50 -1.38 -12.02
C ALA A 32 9.31 -1.37 -10.72
N PHE A 33 9.44 -2.52 -10.06
CA PHE A 33 10.24 -2.64 -8.85
C PHE A 33 11.72 -2.33 -9.10
N LEU A 34 12.31 -2.85 -10.18
CA LEU A 34 13.70 -2.55 -10.55
C LEU A 34 13.93 -1.06 -10.83
N ARG A 35 12.96 -0.36 -11.47
CA ARG A 35 13.07 1.09 -11.69
C ARG A 35 12.97 1.88 -10.39
N ILE A 36 12.07 1.49 -9.50
CA ILE A 36 11.90 2.13 -8.18
C ILE A 36 13.15 1.94 -7.32
N THR A 37 13.67 0.71 -7.20
CA THR A 37 14.87 0.47 -6.39
C THR A 37 16.08 1.19 -6.97
N LYS A 38 16.24 1.21 -8.30
CA LYS A 38 17.29 1.98 -8.97
C LYS A 38 17.19 3.49 -8.68
N SER A 39 15.99 4.09 -8.72
CA SER A 39 15.83 5.53 -8.46
C SER A 39 16.09 5.92 -6.99
N LEU A 40 15.94 4.96 -6.09
CA LEU A 40 16.20 5.12 -4.65
C LEU A 40 17.62 4.68 -4.23
N GLY A 41 18.42 4.13 -5.15
CA GLY A 41 19.74 3.60 -4.84
C GLY A 41 19.71 2.33 -3.97
N LEU A 42 18.63 1.56 -4.02
CA LEU A 42 18.43 0.34 -3.25
C LEU A 42 18.82 -0.91 -4.04
N ASP A 43 19.33 -1.93 -3.35
CA ASP A 43 19.51 -3.27 -3.92
C ASP A 43 18.15 -4.00 -3.97
N PRO A 44 17.61 -4.36 -5.15
CA PRO A 44 16.34 -5.07 -5.26
C PRO A 44 16.34 -6.45 -4.59
N LEU A 45 17.50 -7.11 -4.42
CA LEU A 45 17.58 -8.42 -3.77
C LEU A 45 17.50 -8.32 -2.25
N ALA A 46 17.97 -7.19 -1.68
CA ALA A 46 17.93 -6.93 -0.24
C ALA A 46 16.67 -6.14 0.20
N THR A 47 15.92 -5.58 -0.75
CA THR A 47 14.75 -4.75 -0.45
C THR A 47 13.52 -5.63 -0.18
N PRO A 48 12.90 -5.55 1.02
CA PRO A 48 11.80 -6.42 1.40
C PRO A 48 10.51 -6.08 0.66
N VAL A 49 9.73 -7.13 0.35
CA VAL A 49 8.37 -7.00 -0.19
C VAL A 49 7.42 -7.96 0.53
N SER A 50 6.11 -7.79 0.30
CA SER A 50 5.13 -8.76 0.76
C SER A 50 5.44 -10.14 0.17
N ARG A 51 5.30 -11.17 1.00
CA ARG A 51 5.62 -12.56 0.60
C ARG A 51 4.46 -13.15 -0.18
N ARG A 52 4.78 -13.98 -1.18
CA ARG A 52 3.78 -14.76 -1.89
C ARG A 52 3.07 -15.71 -0.92
N PRO A 53 1.73 -15.75 -0.92
CA PRO A 53 0.99 -16.67 -0.07
C PRO A 53 1.31 -18.13 -0.43
N LYS A 54 1.46 -18.97 0.60
CA LYS A 54 1.67 -20.42 0.43
C LYS A 54 0.37 -21.21 0.34
N ASN A 55 -0.71 -20.67 0.91
CA ASN A 55 -1.95 -21.42 1.17
C ASN A 55 -3.06 -21.12 0.15
N TYR A 56 -2.85 -20.19 -0.78
CA TYR A 56 -3.79 -19.88 -1.85
C TYR A 56 -3.04 -19.36 -3.07
N LYS A 57 -3.69 -19.42 -4.24
CA LYS A 57 -3.14 -18.87 -5.48
C LYS A 57 -3.10 -17.35 -5.39
N GLY A 58 -1.90 -16.79 -5.43
CA GLY A 58 -1.69 -15.35 -5.37
C GLY A 58 -0.22 -15.00 -5.51
N TRP A 59 0.07 -13.71 -5.47
CA TRP A 59 1.41 -13.16 -5.49
C TRP A 59 1.60 -12.22 -4.30
N GLY A 60 2.85 -12.02 -3.91
CA GLY A 60 3.26 -10.91 -3.07
C GLY A 60 3.88 -9.80 -3.93
N GLY A 61 4.88 -9.12 -3.40
CA GLY A 61 5.60 -8.05 -4.11
C GLY A 61 5.11 -6.64 -3.77
N ALA A 62 4.17 -6.49 -2.83
CA ALA A 62 3.74 -5.20 -2.35
C ALA A 62 4.84 -4.54 -1.50
N MET A 63 4.98 -3.22 -1.58
CA MET A 63 6.12 -2.51 -1.02
C MET A 63 5.75 -1.67 0.21
N GLY A 64 6.65 -1.67 1.20
CA GLY A 64 6.68 -0.69 2.27
C GLY A 64 5.42 -0.63 3.15
N PRO A 65 5.26 0.44 3.95
CA PRO A 65 4.18 0.51 4.93
C PRO A 65 2.77 0.50 4.33
N ALA A 66 2.62 1.06 3.12
CA ALA A 66 1.32 1.12 2.44
C ALA A 66 0.96 -0.19 1.70
N GLN A 67 1.91 -1.14 1.56
CA GLN A 67 1.73 -2.38 0.81
C GLN A 67 1.12 -2.13 -0.59
N ILE A 68 1.62 -1.11 -1.30
CA ILE A 68 1.20 -0.81 -2.67
C ILE A 68 2.10 -1.57 -3.66
N MET A 69 1.50 -2.13 -4.71
CA MET A 69 2.23 -2.85 -5.77
C MET A 69 3.13 -1.90 -6.59
N PRO A 70 4.29 -2.35 -7.09
CA PRO A 70 5.24 -1.51 -7.82
C PRO A 70 4.65 -0.68 -8.96
N ALA A 71 3.90 -1.30 -9.88
CA ALA A 71 3.31 -0.59 -11.02
C ALA A 71 2.27 0.47 -10.57
N THR A 72 1.55 0.20 -9.48
CA THR A 72 0.61 1.15 -8.89
C THR A 72 1.31 2.30 -8.20
N TRP A 73 2.44 2.04 -7.53
CA TRP A 73 3.27 3.09 -6.98
C TRP A 73 3.79 4.02 -8.08
N GLU A 74 4.32 3.46 -9.18
CA GLU A 74 4.80 4.25 -10.31
C GLU A 74 3.72 5.19 -10.87
N SER A 75 2.46 4.74 -10.96
CA SER A 75 1.39 5.56 -11.51
C SER A 75 1.02 6.77 -10.63
N ILE A 76 1.30 6.72 -9.33
CA ILE A 76 1.01 7.82 -8.40
C ILE A 76 2.26 8.59 -7.95
N ALA A 77 3.45 8.04 -8.13
CA ALA A 77 4.72 8.59 -7.63
C ALA A 77 4.98 10.06 -8.04
N PRO A 78 4.70 10.52 -9.28
CA PRO A 78 4.86 11.93 -9.63
C PRO A 78 3.99 12.87 -8.79
N ARG A 79 2.72 12.48 -8.54
CA ARG A 79 1.81 13.26 -7.68
C ARG A 79 2.26 13.24 -6.23
N LEU A 80 2.79 12.11 -5.74
CA LEU A 80 3.36 12.02 -4.39
C LEU A 80 4.58 12.94 -4.24
N ALA A 81 5.51 12.91 -5.20
CA ALA A 81 6.70 13.76 -5.20
C ALA A 81 6.33 15.26 -5.14
N GLN A 82 5.30 15.67 -5.89
CA GLN A 82 4.78 17.04 -5.85
C GLN A 82 4.17 17.40 -4.49
N LEU A 83 3.30 16.55 -3.94
CA LEU A 83 2.64 16.80 -2.64
C LEU A 83 3.65 16.85 -1.49
N LEU A 84 4.66 15.99 -1.53
CA LEU A 84 5.71 15.86 -0.52
C LEU A 84 6.88 16.83 -0.74
N LYS A 85 6.88 17.59 -1.85
CA LYS A 85 7.96 18.53 -2.22
C LYS A 85 9.34 17.88 -2.21
N LYS A 86 9.44 16.65 -2.75
CA LYS A 86 10.68 15.86 -2.81
C LYS A 86 10.92 15.34 -4.22
N PRO A 87 12.18 15.09 -4.63
CA PRO A 87 12.49 14.69 -6.00
C PRO A 87 11.98 13.29 -6.37
N VAL A 88 11.99 12.35 -5.42
CA VAL A 88 11.57 10.95 -5.64
C VAL A 88 10.76 10.49 -4.44
N ALA A 89 9.52 10.04 -4.65
CA ALA A 89 8.70 9.41 -3.61
C ALA A 89 9.23 8.00 -3.30
N ASN A 90 9.38 7.68 -2.02
CA ASN A 90 9.93 6.42 -1.52
C ASN A 90 8.84 5.57 -0.84
N PRO A 91 8.46 4.39 -1.39
CA PRO A 91 7.43 3.54 -0.79
C PRO A 91 7.80 2.99 0.58
N PHE A 92 9.08 3.00 0.95
CA PHE A 92 9.58 2.50 2.22
C PHE A 92 9.64 3.59 3.31
N GLU A 93 9.43 4.87 2.96
CA GLU A 93 9.29 5.95 3.95
C GLU A 93 7.86 6.02 4.48
N LEU A 94 7.69 6.09 5.80
CA LEU A 94 6.37 6.10 6.42
C LEU A 94 5.54 7.33 6.01
N THR A 95 6.16 8.50 5.93
CA THR A 95 5.47 9.75 5.53
C THR A 95 4.96 9.66 4.09
N ASP A 96 5.78 9.13 3.17
CA ASP A 96 5.40 8.96 1.77
C ASP A 96 4.29 7.91 1.63
N ALA A 97 4.41 6.80 2.36
CA ALA A 97 3.38 5.76 2.41
C ALA A 97 2.06 6.32 2.94
N PHE A 98 2.08 7.19 3.96
CA PHE A 98 0.89 7.84 4.50
C PHE A 98 0.18 8.72 3.46
N VAL A 99 0.94 9.56 2.75
CA VAL A 99 0.39 10.38 1.65
C VAL A 99 -0.09 9.50 0.50
N ALA A 100 0.63 8.42 0.18
CA ALA A 100 0.23 7.45 -0.84
C ALA A 100 -1.09 6.77 -0.50
N THR A 101 -1.30 6.36 0.76
CA THR A 101 -2.57 5.79 1.21
C THR A 101 -3.72 6.77 1.03
N ALA A 102 -3.54 8.05 1.38
CA ALA A 102 -4.55 9.09 1.18
C ALA A 102 -4.92 9.25 -0.30
N VAL A 103 -3.89 9.39 -1.13
CA VAL A 103 -4.02 9.54 -2.58
C VAL A 103 -4.71 8.34 -3.21
N PHE A 104 -4.33 7.13 -2.80
CA PHE A 104 -4.84 5.89 -3.37
C PHE A 104 -6.30 5.60 -3.00
N LEU A 105 -6.71 6.00 -1.79
CA LEU A 105 -8.12 5.97 -1.37
C LEU A 105 -8.95 7.04 -2.09
N ALA A 106 -8.41 8.25 -2.26
CA ALA A 106 -9.09 9.31 -3.01
C ALA A 106 -9.38 8.89 -4.46
N ASP A 107 -8.39 8.30 -5.15
CA ASP A 107 -8.55 7.74 -6.50
C ASP A 107 -9.62 6.62 -6.57
N ARG A 108 -9.95 6.00 -5.42
CA ARG A 108 -10.97 4.95 -5.31
C ARG A 108 -12.35 5.48 -4.91
N GLY A 109 -12.49 6.78 -4.77
CA GLY A 109 -13.75 7.45 -4.49
C GLY A 109 -13.96 7.82 -3.04
N ALA A 110 -12.93 7.81 -2.18
CA ALA A 110 -13.02 8.30 -0.80
C ALA A 110 -13.17 9.83 -0.72
N GLY A 111 -14.27 10.37 -1.26
CA GLY A 111 -14.60 11.81 -1.26
C GLY A 111 -15.52 12.24 -0.12
N SER A 112 -16.14 11.28 0.58
CA SER A 112 -16.99 11.52 1.75
C SER A 112 -16.98 10.30 2.67
N PRO A 113 -17.35 10.45 3.96
CA PRO A 113 -17.41 9.32 4.90
C PRO A 113 -18.27 8.13 4.41
N ALA A 114 -19.35 8.42 3.67
CA ALA A 114 -20.23 7.38 3.12
C ALA A 114 -19.55 6.51 2.05
N LEU A 115 -18.49 7.01 1.41
CA LEU A 115 -17.77 6.32 0.32
C LEU A 115 -16.46 5.66 0.80
N GLU A 116 -16.04 5.90 2.05
CA GLU A 116 -14.79 5.36 2.59
C GLU A 116 -14.80 3.83 2.61
N TYR A 117 -15.92 3.20 2.97
CA TYR A 117 -16.00 1.74 3.06
C TYR A 117 -15.71 1.05 1.72
N GLU A 118 -16.32 1.54 0.64
CA GLU A 118 -16.08 1.04 -0.70
C GLU A 118 -14.64 1.30 -1.14
N ALA A 119 -14.14 2.52 -0.93
CA ALA A 119 -12.79 2.90 -1.32
C ALA A 119 -11.71 2.07 -0.60
N VAL A 120 -11.92 1.78 0.69
CA VAL A 120 -11.04 0.93 1.49
C VAL A 120 -11.07 -0.51 0.98
N ASN A 121 -12.23 -1.08 0.66
CA ASN A 121 -12.26 -2.43 0.10
C ASN A 121 -11.66 -2.50 -1.32
N LYS A 122 -11.80 -1.44 -2.12
CA LYS A 122 -11.08 -1.31 -3.40
C LYS A 122 -9.57 -1.20 -3.22
N TYR A 123 -9.07 -0.76 -2.06
CA TYR A 123 -7.63 -0.67 -1.77
C TYR A 123 -6.95 -2.04 -1.97
N ILE A 124 -7.55 -3.08 -1.38
CA ILE A 124 -7.02 -4.45 -1.44
C ILE A 124 -7.49 -5.24 -2.67
N ALA A 125 -8.74 -5.08 -3.10
CA ALA A 125 -9.38 -5.99 -4.06
C ALA A 125 -9.80 -5.34 -5.39
N GLY A 126 -9.55 -4.04 -5.55
CA GLY A 126 -9.88 -3.30 -6.78
C GLY A 126 -11.36 -3.46 -7.18
N PRO A 127 -11.68 -3.79 -8.44
CA PRO A 127 -13.07 -3.89 -8.90
C PRO A 127 -13.86 -5.06 -8.29
N TYR A 128 -13.19 -6.02 -7.64
CA TYR A 128 -13.82 -7.20 -7.01
C TYR A 128 -14.02 -7.03 -5.49
N TRP A 129 -14.08 -5.78 -5.04
CA TRP A 129 -14.09 -5.41 -3.63
C TRP A 129 -15.29 -5.99 -2.85
N GLN A 130 -16.42 -6.21 -3.51
CA GLN A 130 -17.63 -6.76 -2.89
C GLN A 130 -17.42 -8.17 -2.34
N TYR A 131 -16.40 -8.90 -2.81
CA TYR A 131 -16.03 -10.23 -2.30
C TYR A 131 -15.01 -10.19 -1.14
N HIS A 132 -14.52 -8.99 -0.79
CA HIS A 132 -13.39 -8.80 0.14
C HIS A 132 -13.71 -7.76 1.23
N THR A 133 -14.99 -7.60 1.56
CA THR A 133 -15.52 -6.61 2.51
C THR A 133 -14.93 -6.70 3.92
N TRP A 134 -14.45 -7.90 4.30
CA TRP A 134 -13.78 -8.17 5.58
C TRP A 134 -12.61 -7.20 5.86
N TYR A 135 -11.94 -6.72 4.81
CA TYR A 135 -10.82 -5.80 4.93
C TYR A 135 -11.31 -4.42 5.39
N GLY A 136 -12.35 -3.90 4.75
CA GLY A 136 -13.01 -2.65 5.14
C GLY A 136 -13.59 -2.72 6.54
N ASP A 137 -14.22 -3.84 6.92
CA ASP A 137 -14.75 -4.03 8.27
C ASP A 137 -13.63 -3.90 9.32
N ARG A 138 -12.49 -4.55 9.08
CA ARG A 138 -11.32 -4.48 9.96
C ARG A 138 -10.72 -3.08 10.04
N VAL A 139 -10.54 -2.42 8.90
CA VAL A 139 -9.96 -1.07 8.83
C VAL A 139 -10.87 -0.07 9.55
N LEU A 140 -12.18 -0.11 9.32
CA LEU A 140 -13.11 0.82 9.96
C LEU A 140 -13.25 0.58 11.47
N ALA A 141 -13.17 -0.67 11.93
CA ALA A 141 -13.14 -0.97 13.36
C ALA A 141 -11.92 -0.32 14.04
N ILE A 142 -10.72 -0.50 13.47
CA ILE A 142 -9.49 0.14 13.98
C ILE A 142 -9.57 1.67 13.87
N ALA A 143 -10.14 2.21 12.78
CA ALA A 143 -10.32 3.64 12.64
C ALA A 143 -11.23 4.23 13.73
N ALA A 144 -12.29 3.51 14.11
CA ALA A 144 -13.16 3.91 15.21
C ALA A 144 -12.45 3.84 16.58
N GLU A 145 -11.56 2.87 16.79
CA GLU A 145 -10.72 2.80 17.99
C GLU A 145 -9.74 3.97 18.09
N TYR A 146 -9.10 4.34 16.97
CA TYR A 146 -8.20 5.49 16.91
C TYR A 146 -8.93 6.82 17.12
N ALA A 147 -10.12 6.97 16.55
CA ALA A 147 -10.94 8.16 16.77
C ALA A 147 -11.31 8.35 18.26
N LYS A 148 -11.60 7.27 18.99
CA LYS A 148 -11.83 7.31 20.45
C LYS A 148 -10.61 7.77 21.24
N GLN A 149 -9.42 7.62 20.68
CA GLN A 149 -8.14 8.02 21.28
C GLN A 149 -7.69 9.42 20.82
N GLY A 150 -8.48 10.10 19.97
CA GLY A 150 -8.12 11.41 19.41
C GLY A 150 -7.08 11.35 18.29
N LEU A 151 -6.96 10.20 17.61
CA LEU A 151 -6.07 9.97 16.47
C LEU A 151 -6.81 9.93 15.13
#